data_AF-A0A6A6E9R7-F1
#
_entry.id   AF-A0A6A6E9R7-F1
#
_cell.length_a   1.000
_cell.length_b   1.000
_cell.length_c   1.000
_cell.angle_alpha   90.00
_cell.angle_beta   90.00
_cell.angle_gamma   90.00
#
_symmetry.space_group_name_H-M   'P 1'
#
loop_
_entity.id
_entity.type
_entity.pdbx_description
1 polymer ?
#
loop_
_entity_poly.entity_id
_entity_poly.type
_entity_poly.pdbx_seq_one_letter_code
_entity_poly.pdbx_strand_id
1 'polypeptide(L)'
;SIVLSAGASNHRDPNLLCLPIKWTDIVAFFLGNYVTHAVTALSKPGSGCLDNVWVAVQALPFPAVGAMRGASAILTLAVFASPDLEKAVKAEAVYMVV
;
A
#
# COMPACT_ATOMS: atom_id res chain seq x y z
N SER A 1 17.77 -4.41 -36.69
CA SER A 1 16.32 -4.68 -36.61
C SER A 1 16.08 -5.50 -35.35
N ILE A 2 15.21 -5.02 -34.46
CA ILE A 2 14.82 -5.81 -33.28
C ILE A 2 13.91 -6.93 -33.79
N VAL A 3 14.31 -8.18 -33.58
CA VAL A 3 13.48 -9.34 -33.93
C VAL A 3 12.35 -9.40 -32.90
N LEU A 4 11.11 -9.11 -33.33
CA LEU A 4 9.95 -9.21 -32.44
C LEU A 4 9.66 -10.68 -32.15
N SER A 5 9.52 -11.01 -30.86
CA SER A 5 8.97 -12.29 -30.40
C SER A 5 7.60 -12.52 -31.03
N ALA A 6 7.23 -13.80 -31.26
CA ALA A 6 5.88 -14.16 -31.71
C ALA A 6 4.82 -13.52 -30.80
N GLY A 7 3.91 -12.75 -31.37
CA GLY A 7 2.84 -12.03 -30.65
C GLY A 7 3.22 -10.65 -30.11
N ALA A 8 4.44 -10.17 -30.30
CA ALA A 8 4.83 -8.81 -29.91
C ALA A 8 4.43 -7.78 -30.99
N SER A 9 3.98 -6.60 -30.55
CA SER A 9 3.62 -5.45 -31.40
C SER A 9 4.43 -4.23 -30.98
N ASN A 10 4.77 -3.36 -31.92
CA ASN A 10 5.42 -2.08 -31.63
C ASN A 10 4.58 -0.86 -32.05
N HIS A 11 3.33 -1.05 -32.50
CA HIS A 11 2.42 0.02 -32.92
C HIS A 11 3.07 1.14 -33.78
N ARG A 12 4.04 0.78 -34.65
CA ARG A 12 4.77 1.73 -35.50
C ARG A 12 5.65 2.75 -34.75
N ASP A 13 5.83 2.58 -33.44
CA ASP A 13 6.80 3.30 -32.63
C ASP A 13 7.99 2.38 -32.31
N PRO A 14 9.20 2.70 -32.79
CA PRO A 14 10.39 1.88 -32.51
C PRO A 14 10.77 1.84 -31.02
N ASN A 15 10.25 2.76 -30.20
CA ASN A 15 10.49 2.81 -28.75
C ASN A 15 9.43 2.04 -27.94
N LEU A 16 8.39 1.52 -28.58
CA LEU A 16 7.32 0.79 -27.92
C LEU A 16 7.45 -0.71 -28.21
N LEU A 17 7.55 -1.51 -27.15
CA LEU A 17 7.55 -2.97 -27.25
C LEU A 17 6.42 -3.54 -26.41
N CYS A 18 5.31 -3.91 -27.06
CA CYS A 18 4.20 -4.60 -26.44
C CYS A 18 4.45 -6.11 -26.54
N LEU A 19 4.74 -6.75 -25.41
CA LEU A 19 4.89 -8.20 -25.32
C LEU A 19 3.53 -8.86 -25.04
N PRO A 20 3.29 -10.08 -25.55
CA PRO A 20 2.08 -10.82 -25.22
C PRO A 20 2.07 -11.14 -23.72
N ILE A 21 0.99 -10.76 -23.03
CA ILE A 21 0.84 -10.95 -21.59
C ILE A 21 0.74 -12.45 -21.27
N LYS A 22 1.54 -12.92 -20.32
CA LYS A 22 1.42 -14.28 -19.77
C LYS A 22 0.62 -14.25 -18.47
N TRP A 23 -0.04 -15.36 -18.14
CA TRP A 23 -0.72 -15.52 -16.85
C TRP A 23 0.22 -15.29 -15.66
N THR A 24 1.48 -15.67 -15.79
CA THR A 24 2.52 -15.40 -14.78
C THR A 24 2.76 -13.92 -14.56
N ASP A 25 2.70 -13.10 -15.61
CA ASP A 25 2.91 -11.65 -15.51
C ASP A 25 1.74 -10.99 -14.77
N ILE A 26 0.52 -11.46 -15.03
CA ILE A 26 -0.70 -11.03 -14.32
C ILE A 26 -0.57 -11.36 -12.83
N VAL A 27 -0.23 -12.60 -12.49
CA VAL A 27 -0.09 -13.05 -11.10
C VAL A 27 1.04 -12.29 -10.38
N ALA A 28 2.20 -12.13 -11.03
CA ALA A 28 3.32 -11.39 -10.46
C ALA A 28 2.98 -9.91 -10.23
N PHE A 29 2.25 -9.29 -11.16
CA PHE A 29 1.78 -7.92 -11.02
C PHE A 29 0.85 -7.76 -9.80
N PHE A 30 -0.15 -8.65 -9.65
CA PHE A 30 -1.05 -8.59 -8.51
C PHE A 30 -0.36 -8.92 -7.19
N LEU A 31 0.50 -9.93 -7.14
CA LEU A 31 1.26 -10.29 -5.93
C LEU A 31 2.22 -9.18 -5.51
N GLY A 32 2.96 -8.58 -6.44
CA GLY A 32 3.86 -7.47 -6.15
C GLY A 32 3.12 -6.26 -5.60
N ASN A 33 1.96 -5.93 -6.19
CA ASN A 33 1.09 -4.88 -5.66
C ASN A 33 0.53 -5.23 -4.28
N TYR A 34 0.12 -6.49 -4.05
CA TYR A 34 -0.38 -6.95 -2.76
C TYR A 34 0.66 -6.80 -1.65
N VAL A 35 1.90 -7.24 -1.91
CA VAL A 35 3.01 -7.14 -0.96
C VAL A 35 3.33 -5.68 -0.68
N THR A 36 3.44 -4.85 -1.73
CA THR A 36 3.70 -3.41 -1.58
C THR A 36 2.59 -2.72 -0.78
N HIS A 37 1.33 -3.11 -1.00
CA HIS A 37 0.18 -2.60 -0.26
C HIS A 37 0.22 -3.03 1.21
N ALA A 38 0.53 -4.29 1.50
CA ALA A 38 0.65 -4.80 2.86
C ALA A 38 1.79 -4.09 3.63
N VAL A 39 2.91 -3.80 2.97
CA VAL A 39 4.04 -3.06 3.57
C VAL A 39 3.71 -1.59 3.84
N THR A 40 2.87 -0.98 2.99
CA THR A 40 2.51 0.45 3.10
C THR A 40 1.28 0.71 3.97
N ALA A 41 0.47 -0.31 4.25
CA ALA A 41 -0.66 -0.20 5.15
C ALA A 41 -0.18 0.12 6.57
N LEU A 42 -0.47 1.35 7.05
CA LEU A 42 -0.15 1.74 8.41
C LEU A 42 -0.88 0.82 9.41
N SER A 43 -0.08 0.16 10.25
CA SER A 43 -0.58 -0.53 11.43
C SER A 43 -0.87 0.49 12.52
N LYS A 44 -2.10 0.48 13.07
CA LYS A 44 -2.47 1.37 14.16
C LYS A 44 -1.73 0.93 15.45
N PRO A 45 -1.08 1.83 16.20
CA PRO A 45 -0.48 1.46 17.47
C PRO A 45 -1.57 0.95 18.43
N GLY A 46 -1.35 -0.23 19.04
CA GLY A 46 -2.29 -0.87 19.95
C GLY A 46 -3.37 -1.75 19.30
N SER A 47 -3.42 -1.91 17.97
CA SER A 47 -4.30 -2.89 17.33
C SER A 47 -3.70 -4.30 17.34
N GLY A 48 -4.56 -5.32 17.44
CA GLY A 48 -4.12 -6.72 17.35
C GLY A 48 -3.55 -7.04 15.97
N CYS A 49 -2.62 -8.00 15.88
CA CYS A 49 -2.10 -8.49 14.59
C CYS A 49 -3.22 -8.91 13.63
N LEU A 50 -4.29 -9.52 14.16
CA LEU A 50 -5.46 -9.94 13.38
C LEU A 50 -6.24 -8.75 12.78
N ASP A 51 -6.37 -7.64 13.51
CA ASP A 51 -7.05 -6.44 13.02
C ASP A 51 -6.28 -5.78 11.87
N ASN A 52 -4.94 -5.77 11.97
CA ASN A 52 -4.08 -5.24 10.91
C ASN A 52 -4.16 -6.09 9.64
N VAL A 53 -4.21 -7.42 9.78
CA VAL A 53 -4.40 -8.34 8.66
C VAL A 53 -5.78 -8.13 8.02
N TRP A 54 -6.84 -7.98 8.82
CA TRP A 54 -8.19 -7.75 8.30
C TRP A 54 -8.30 -6.41 7.54
N VAL A 55 -7.72 -5.35 8.08
CA VAL A 55 -7.65 -4.04 7.39
C VAL A 55 -6.84 -4.13 6.11
N ALA A 56 -5.72 -4.86 6.11
CA ALA A 56 -4.94 -5.08 4.89
C ALA A 56 -5.80 -5.79 3.83
N VAL A 57 -6.47 -6.89 4.20
CA VAL A 57 -7.44 -7.64 3.35
C VAL A 57 -8.54 -6.75 2.78
N GLN A 58 -9.07 -5.80 3.57
CA GLN A 58 -10.10 -4.86 3.11
C GLN A 58 -9.54 -3.72 2.22
N ALA A 59 -8.30 -3.31 2.43
CA ALA A 59 -7.65 -2.25 1.65
C ALA A 59 -7.15 -2.73 0.27
N LEU A 60 -7.06 -4.05 0.07
CA LEU A 60 -6.70 -4.68 -1.20
C LEU A 60 -7.70 -4.46 -2.36
N PRO A 61 -9.02 -4.63 -2.17
CA PRO A 61 -10.01 -4.23 -3.18
C PRO A 61 -10.26 -2.71 -3.21
N PHE A 62 -9.95 -1.99 -2.11
CA PHE A 62 -10.21 -0.56 -1.96
C PHE A 62 -8.95 0.18 -1.48
N PRO A 63 -7.97 0.43 -2.36
CA PRO A 63 -6.69 1.06 -2.00
C PRO A 63 -6.87 2.43 -1.33
N ALA A 64 -8.01 3.09 -1.59
CA ALA A 64 -8.40 4.33 -0.94
C ALA A 64 -8.52 4.21 0.59
N VAL A 65 -8.86 3.05 1.15
CA VAL A 65 -9.02 2.87 2.60
C VAL A 65 -7.68 2.98 3.34
N GLY A 66 -6.62 2.35 2.80
CA GLY A 66 -5.26 2.49 3.34
C GLY A 66 -4.74 3.93 3.24
N ALA A 67 -4.99 4.59 2.09
CA ALA A 67 -4.62 5.98 1.88
C ALA A 67 -5.38 6.94 2.82
N MET A 68 -6.68 6.74 3.03
CA MET A 68 -7.49 7.51 3.97
C MET A 68 -6.96 7.35 5.40
N ARG A 69 -6.59 6.14 5.82
CA ARG A 69 -6.00 5.91 7.15
C ARG A 69 -4.66 6.60 7.33
N GLY A 70 -3.77 6.52 6.34
CA GLY A 70 -2.51 7.26 6.36
C GLY A 70 -2.70 8.77 6.38
N ALA A 71 -3.63 9.28 5.56
CA ALA A 71 -3.99 10.70 5.56
C ALA A 71 -4.59 11.13 6.91
N SER A 72 -5.51 10.37 7.48
CA SER A 72 -6.05 10.63 8.82
C SER A 72 -4.96 10.67 9.88
N ALA A 73 -4.01 9.73 9.85
CA ALA A 73 -2.86 9.72 10.76
C ALA A 73 -1.98 10.97 10.61
N ILE A 74 -1.71 11.42 9.38
CA ILE A 74 -0.94 12.65 9.11
C ILE A 74 -1.72 13.89 9.57
N LEU A 75 -3.03 13.92 9.33
CA LEU A 75 -3.91 15.04 9.70
C LEU A 75 -4.09 15.21 11.22
N THR A 76 -3.78 14.18 12.02
CA THR A 76 -3.71 14.35 13.49
C THR A 76 -2.67 15.37 13.90
N LEU A 77 -1.67 15.66 13.04
CA LEU A 77 -0.57 16.58 13.31
C LEU A 77 0.10 16.29 14.66
N ALA A 78 0.13 15.01 15.06
CA ALA A 78 0.56 14.59 16.39
C ALA A 78 1.99 15.05 16.74
N VAL A 79 2.86 15.19 15.74
CA VAL A 79 4.23 15.72 15.90
C VAL A 79 4.26 17.14 16.47
N PHE A 80 3.25 17.97 16.18
CA PHE A 80 3.16 19.36 16.63
C PHE A 80 2.45 19.54 17.97
N ALA A 81 1.84 18.48 18.53
CA ALA A 81 1.26 18.57 19.87
C ALA A 81 2.35 18.65 20.93
N SER A 82 2.05 19.23 22.08
CA SER A 82 2.91 19.26 23.27
C SER A 82 2.00 19.56 24.46
N PRO A 83 2.06 18.79 25.56
CA PRO A 83 3.09 17.85 26.00
C PRO A 83 3.02 16.44 25.36
N ASP A 84 3.99 15.56 25.67
CA ASP A 84 4.11 14.22 25.05
C ASP A 84 2.87 13.31 25.24
N LEU A 85 2.10 13.53 26.30
CA LEU A 85 0.82 12.84 26.49
C LEU A 85 -0.20 13.23 25.41
N GLU A 86 -0.27 14.52 25.04
CA GLU A 86 -1.15 14.99 23.96
C GLU A 86 -0.67 14.46 22.60
N LYS A 87 0.64 14.37 22.38
CA LYS A 87 1.21 13.73 21.18
C LYS A 87 0.79 12.26 21.09
N ALA A 88 0.92 11.52 22.19
CA ALA A 88 0.55 10.12 22.24
C ALA A 88 -0.96 9.93 22.02
N VAL A 89 -1.80 10.81 22.58
CA VAL A 89 -3.26 10.80 22.35
C VAL A 89 -3.58 11.07 20.88
N LYS A 90 -2.98 12.10 20.26
CA LYS A 90 -3.22 12.41 18.84
C LYS A 90 -2.67 11.34 17.90
N ALA A 91 -1.60 10.66 18.26
CA ALA A 91 -1.06 9.52 17.53
C ALA A 91 -1.80 8.20 17.82
N GLU A 92 -2.85 8.24 18.67
CA GLU A 92 -3.57 7.06 19.15
C GLU A 92 -2.67 5.98 19.76
N ALA A 93 -1.54 6.39 20.34
CA ALA A 93 -0.45 5.55 20.84
C ALA A 93 -0.29 5.64 22.37
N VAL A 94 -1.40 5.80 23.10
CA VAL A 94 -1.39 5.88 24.57
C VAL A 94 -1.33 4.47 25.16
N TYR A 95 -0.44 4.28 26.12
CA TYR A 95 -0.33 3.06 26.91
C TYR A 95 -0.49 3.42 28.40
N MET A 96 -1.29 2.63 29.12
CA MET A 96 -1.50 2.76 30.57
C MET A 96 -0.73 1.66 31.28
N VAL A 97 0.26 2.03 32.10
CA VAL A 97 0.91 1.13 33.07
C VAL A 97 0.00 1.05 34.29
N VAL A 98 -0.35 -0.15 34.74
CA VAL A 98 -1.04 -0.38 36.03
C VAL A 98 -0.05 -0.99 37.01
#